data_AF-G4YKP3-F1
#
_entry.id   AF-G4YKP3-F1
#
_cell.length_a   1.000
_cell.length_b   1.000
_cell.length_c   1.000
_cell.angle_alpha   90.00
_cell.angle_beta   90.00
_cell.angle_gamma   90.00
#
_symmetry.space_group_name_H-M   'P 1'
#
loop_
_entity.id
_entity.type
_entity.pdbx_description
1 polymer ?
#
loop_
_entity_poly.entity_id
_entity_poly.type
_entity_poly.pdbx_seq_one_letter_code
_entity_poly.pdbx_strand_id
1 'polypeptide(L)'
;LFAFLAAYEIGKDNKDITDEDILAKVKERCETMNSDYLSNPSALFSQQLKMDLTIKDVPDRVAKYFRLFERIIADNGFQENLGRGNATDDNYVARM
;
A
#
# COMPACT_ATOMS: atom_id res chain seq x y z
N LEU A 1 5.49 1.51 16.68
CA LEU A 1 4.31 0.76 16.20
C LEU A 1 3.00 1.43 16.62
N PHE A 2 2.73 1.58 17.93
CA PHE A 2 1.48 2.19 18.42
C PHE A 2 1.27 3.66 18.00
N ALA A 3 2.30 4.50 18.05
CA ALA A 3 2.21 5.89 17.61
C ALA A 3 1.88 6.04 16.11
N PHE A 4 2.24 5.05 15.28
CA PHE A 4 1.88 5.02 13.87
C PHE A 4 0.39 4.69 13.69
N LEU A 5 -0.09 3.66 14.38
CA LEU A 5 -1.52 3.30 14.40
C LEU A 5 -2.39 4.46 14.88
N ALA A 6 -1.95 5.15 15.94
CA ALA A 6 -2.64 6.30 16.50
C ALA A 6 -2.79 7.45 15.51
N ALA A 7 -1.68 7.91 14.92
CA ALA A 7 -1.66 9.12 14.11
C ALA A 7 -2.13 8.90 12.66
N TYR A 8 -1.87 7.71 12.10
CA TYR A 8 -2.03 7.49 10.65
C TYR A 8 -3.14 6.50 10.28
N GLU A 9 -3.54 5.61 11.19
CA GLU A 9 -4.58 4.61 10.91
C GLU A 9 -5.90 4.94 11.62
N ILE A 10 -5.86 5.18 12.94
CA ILE A 10 -7.05 5.39 13.78
C ILE A 10 -7.40 6.88 13.91
N GLY A 11 -6.40 7.77 13.85
CA GLY A 11 -6.60 9.22 13.94
C GLY A 11 -6.96 9.71 15.36
N LYS A 12 -6.55 8.96 16.39
CA LYS A 12 -6.78 9.29 17.82
C LYS A 12 -5.45 9.41 18.56
N ASP A 13 -5.46 10.15 19.67
CA ASP A 13 -4.31 10.17 20.59
C ASP A 13 -4.15 8.77 21.22
N ASN A 14 -2.91 8.35 21.51
CA ASN A 14 -2.59 7.02 22.04
C ASN A 14 -3.38 6.66 23.30
N LYS A 15 -3.66 7.65 24.15
CA LYS A 15 -4.43 7.49 25.40
C LYS A 15 -5.93 7.24 25.17
N ASP A 16 -6.44 7.56 23.99
CA ASP A 16 -7.86 7.52 23.65
C ASP A 16 -8.20 6.35 22.69
N ILE A 17 -7.21 5.52 22.35
CA ILE A 17 -7.40 4.32 21.53
C ILE A 17 -7.93 3.19 22.39
N THR A 18 -9.06 2.62 21.97
CA THR A 18 -9.65 1.45 22.64
C THR A 18 -9.39 0.16 21.88
N ASP A 19 -9.57 -0.98 22.55
CA ASP A 19 -9.51 -2.29 21.90
C ASP A 19 -10.53 -2.42 20.76
N GLU A 20 -11.68 -1.75 20.86
CA GLU A 20 -12.69 -1.69 19.79
C GLU A 20 -12.19 -0.93 18.55
N ASP A 21 -11.43 0.15 18.73
CA ASP A 21 -10.80 0.86 17.61
C ASP A 21 -9.78 -0.04 16.89
N ILE A 22 -8.99 -0.79 17.66
CA ILE A 22 -8.01 -1.74 17.12
C ILE A 22 -8.72 -2.87 16.38
N LEU A 23 -9.75 -3.47 16.99
CA LEU A 23 -10.53 -4.54 16.38
C LEU A 23 -11.24 -4.08 15.10
N ALA A 24 -11.76 -2.86 15.06
CA ALA A 24 -12.35 -2.28 13.86
C ALA A 24 -11.33 -2.19 12.73
N LYS A 25 -10.09 -1.76 13.02
CA LYS A 25 -9.00 -1.72 12.03
C LYS A 25 -8.50 -3.08 11.58
N VAL A 26 -8.40 -4.03 12.50
CA VAL A 26 -8.07 -5.42 12.14
C VAL A 26 -9.15 -6.00 11.23
N LYS A 27 -10.42 -5.77 11.56
CA LYS A 27 -11.55 -6.24 10.76
C LYS A 27 -11.61 -5.56 9.39
N GLU A 28 -11.49 -4.24 9.32
CA GLU A 28 -11.39 -3.49 8.07
C GLU A 28 -10.26 -4.07 7.21
N ARG A 29 -9.08 -4.29 7.80
CA ARG A 29 -7.93 -4.83 7.07
C ARG A 29 -8.17 -6.25 6.58
N CYS A 30 -8.77 -7.12 7.39
CA CYS A 30 -9.14 -8.48 6.98
C CYS A 30 -10.23 -8.49 5.89
N GLU A 31 -11.18 -7.55 5.92
CA GLU A 31 -12.25 -7.42 4.91
C GLU A 31 -11.73 -6.83 3.60
N THR A 32 -10.79 -5.89 3.65
CA THR A 32 -10.09 -5.37 2.46
C THR A 32 -9.05 -6.33 1.93
N MET A 33 -8.46 -7.16 2.79
CA MET A 33 -7.62 -8.31 2.43
C MET A 33 -8.52 -9.47 1.97
N ASN A 34 -9.46 -9.16 1.09
CA ASN A 34 -10.33 -10.14 0.48
C ASN A 34 -9.48 -11.07 -0.39
N SER A 35 -9.65 -12.37 -0.13
CA SER A 35 -8.99 -13.52 -0.78
C SER A 35 -8.99 -13.48 -2.32
N ASP A 36 -9.87 -12.69 -2.93
CA ASP A 36 -10.01 -12.58 -4.39
C ASP A 36 -8.81 -11.88 -5.04
N TYR A 37 -8.10 -10.98 -4.35
CA TYR A 37 -6.95 -10.26 -4.93
C TYR A 37 -5.60 -10.94 -4.68
N LEU A 38 -5.48 -11.74 -3.62
CA LEU A 38 -4.32 -12.62 -3.39
C LEU A 38 -4.21 -13.71 -4.46
N SER A 39 -5.34 -14.12 -5.05
CA SER A 39 -5.39 -15.19 -6.05
C SER A 39 -5.13 -14.71 -7.49
N ASN A 40 -5.22 -13.41 -7.78
CA ASN A 40 -4.93 -12.88 -9.12
C ASN A 40 -4.36 -11.44 -9.13
N PRO A 41 -3.05 -11.26 -8.85
CA PRO A 41 -2.37 -9.96 -8.94
C PRO A 41 -2.53 -9.28 -10.30
N SER A 42 -2.56 -10.05 -11.39
CA SER A 42 -2.73 -9.51 -12.74
C SER A 42 -4.08 -8.82 -12.95
N ALA A 43 -5.15 -9.37 -12.38
CA ALA A 43 -6.47 -8.73 -12.43
C ALA A 43 -6.51 -7.43 -11.62
N LEU A 44 -5.89 -7.42 -10.43
CA LEU A 44 -5.78 -6.23 -9.59
C LEU A 44 -5.09 -5.08 -10.33
N PHE A 45 -3.89 -5.33 -10.89
CA PHE A 45 -3.14 -4.30 -11.60
C PHE A 45 -3.90 -3.81 -12.84
N SER A 46 -4.55 -4.71 -13.58
CA SER A 46 -5.36 -4.33 -14.75
C SER A 46 -6.51 -3.38 -14.39
N GLN A 47 -7.08 -3.52 -13.19
CA GLN A 47 -8.17 -2.66 -12.71
C GLN A 47 -7.67 -1.34 -12.12
N GLN A 48 -6.65 -1.40 -11.24
CA GLN A 48 -6.25 -0.28 -10.39
C GLN A 48 -5.02 0.48 -10.88
N LEU A 49 -4.08 -0.18 -11.56
CA LEU A 49 -2.84 0.45 -12.01
C LEU A 49 -3.03 1.06 -13.40
N LYS A 50 -3.51 2.30 -13.45
CA LYS A 50 -3.72 3.05 -14.69
C LYS A 50 -2.93 4.36 -14.68
N MET A 51 -2.27 4.64 -15.80
CA MET A 51 -1.60 5.92 -15.99
C MET A 51 -2.64 7.01 -16.24
N ASP A 52 -2.57 8.08 -15.47
CA ASP A 52 -3.42 9.25 -15.67
C ASP A 52 -2.90 10.09 -16.84
N LEU A 53 -3.51 9.91 -18.01
CA LEU A 53 -3.16 10.61 -19.24
C LEU A 53 -3.58 12.10 -19.25
N THR A 54 -4.34 12.56 -18.25
CA THR A 54 -4.69 13.98 -18.14
C THR A 54 -3.50 14.83 -17.68
N ILE A 55 -2.51 14.21 -17.04
CA ILE A 55 -1.27 14.86 -16.61
C ILE A 55 -0.38 15.12 -17.84
N LYS A 56 -0.19 16.39 -18.18
CA LYS A 56 0.59 16.81 -19.36
C LYS A 56 2.10 16.66 -19.16
N ASP A 57 2.58 16.90 -17.95
CA ASP A 57 3.98 16.73 -17.57
C ASP A 57 4.32 15.23 -17.57
N VAL A 58 5.16 14.81 -18.52
CA VAL A 58 5.51 13.40 -18.72
C VAL A 58 6.29 12.84 -17.51
N PRO A 59 7.38 13.48 -17.04
CA PRO A 59 8.03 13.09 -15.79
C PRO A 59 7.08 12.94 -14.59
N ASP A 60 6.20 13.93 -14.33
CA ASP A 60 5.26 13.85 -13.20
C ASP A 60 4.25 12.71 -13.38
N ARG A 61 3.74 12.50 -14.60
CA ARG A 61 2.82 11.40 -14.92
C ARG A 61 3.45 10.03 -14.65
N VAL A 62 4.68 9.83 -15.11
CA VAL A 62 5.42 8.58 -14.89
C VAL A 62 5.71 8.38 -13.40
N ALA A 63 6.15 9.42 -12.70
CA ALA A 63 6.41 9.35 -11.26
C ALA A 63 5.15 9.00 -10.46
N LYS A 64 4.00 9.58 -10.80
CA LYS A 64 2.71 9.26 -10.18
C LYS A 64 2.25 7.83 -10.46
N TYR A 65 2.48 7.33 -11.67
CA TYR A 65 2.20 5.93 -12.00
C TYR A 65 3.01 4.96 -11.14
N PHE A 66 4.31 5.21 -10.95
CA PHE A 66 5.13 4.39 -10.05
C PHE A 66 4.70 4.50 -8.58
N ARG A 67 4.30 5.69 -8.11
CA ARG A 67 3.75 5.83 -6.74
C ARG A 67 2.44 5.08 -6.55
N LEU A 68 1.59 5.03 -7.59
CA LEU A 68 0.35 4.25 -7.57
C LEU A 68 0.65 2.75 -7.47
N PHE A 69 1.66 2.26 -8.18
CA PHE A 69 2.12 0.87 -8.07
C PHE A 69 2.59 0.53 -6.64
N GLU A 70 3.46 1.35 -6.04
CA GLU A 70 3.92 1.14 -4.65
C GLU A 70 2.76 1.12 -3.65
N ARG A 71 1.78 2.01 -3.84
CA ARG A 71 0.58 2.06 -3.00
C ARG A 71 -0.25 0.78 -3.13
N ILE A 72 -0.52 0.32 -4.36
CA ILE A 72 -1.27 -0.92 -4.60
C ILE A 72 -0.56 -2.11 -3.92
N ILE A 73 0.78 -2.17 -4.01
CA ILE A 73 1.57 -3.21 -3.35
C ILE A 73 1.44 -3.14 -1.82
N ALA A 74 1.55 -1.96 -1.23
CA ALA A 74 1.46 -1.78 0.22
C ALA A 74 0.05 -2.09 0.75
N ASP A 75 -0.99 -1.60 0.06
CA ASP A 75 -2.39 -1.77 0.45
C ASP A 75 -2.82 -3.25 0.37
N ASN A 76 -2.20 -4.05 -0.52
CA ASN A 76 -2.52 -5.47 -0.72
C ASN A 76 -1.47 -6.44 -0.15
N GLY A 77 -0.46 -5.94 0.59
CA GLY A 77 0.53 -6.80 1.25
C GLY A 77 1.50 -7.53 0.32
N PHE A 78 1.71 -7.04 -0.91
CA PHE A 78 2.63 -7.67 -1.87
C PHE A 78 4.09 -7.25 -1.69
N GLN A 79 4.43 -6.53 -0.62
CA GLN A 79 5.76 -5.92 -0.44
C GLN A 79 6.90 -6.95 -0.46
N GLU A 80 6.67 -8.14 0.08
CA GLU A 80 7.67 -9.22 0.11
C GLU A 80 7.90 -9.88 -1.26
N ASN A 81 6.93 -9.82 -2.17
CA ASN A 81 6.96 -10.54 -3.45
C ASN A 81 7.15 -9.62 -4.67
N LEU A 82 6.63 -8.40 -4.62
CA LEU A 82 6.55 -7.46 -5.74
C LEU A 82 7.10 -6.06 -5.41
N GLY A 83 7.42 -5.80 -4.13
CA GLY A 83 7.98 -4.51 -3.70
C GLY A 83 9.46 -4.35 -4.06
N ARG A 84 10.00 -3.14 -3.85
CA ARG A 84 11.42 -2.80 -4.12
C ARG A 84 12.44 -3.56 -3.24
N GLY A 85 11.98 -4.30 -2.24
CA GLY A 85 12.82 -4.85 -1.17
C GLY A 85 13.33 -3.75 -0.23
N ASN A 86 14.22 -4.10 0.69
CA ASN A 86 14.76 -3.12 1.64
C ASN A 86 15.86 -2.28 0.99
N ALA A 87 15.95 -0.98 1.32
CA ALA A 87 16.98 -0.10 0.77
C ALA A 87 18.41 -0.51 1.19
N THR A 88 18.51 -1.34 2.21
CA THR A 88 19.75 -1.93 2.72
C THR A 88 20.09 -3.26 2.07
N ASP A 89 19.25 -3.81 1.20
CA ASP A 89 19.54 -5.05 0.50
C ASP A 89 20.65 -4.83 -0.53
N ASP A 90 21.61 -5.75 -0.58
CA ASP A 90 22.76 -5.69 -1.51
C ASP A 90 22.33 -5.57 -2.98
N ASN A 91 21.14 -6.07 -3.32
CA ASN A 91 20.57 -6.03 -4.68
C ASN A 91 19.55 -4.90 -4.91
N TYR A 92 19.42 -3.95 -3.98
CA TYR A 92 18.41 -2.88 -4.07
C TYR A 92 18.58 -2.01 -5.32
N VAL A 93 19.82 -1.58 -5.62
CA VAL A 93 20.12 -0.72 -6.78
C VAL A 93 19.85 -1.44 -8.10
N ALA A 94 20.03 -2.76 -8.15
CA ALA A 94 19.77 -3.55 -9.36
C ALA A 94 18.27 -3.76 -9.64
N ARG A 95 17.40 -3.51 -8.66
CA ARG A 95 15.93 -3.64 -8.76
C ARG A 95 15.22 -2.31 -9.05
N MET A 96 15.95 -1.19 -9.01
CA MET A 96 15.49 0.18 -9.28
C MET A 96 15.82 0.61 -10.70
#